data_AF-A0A372ERP7-F1
#
_entry.id   AF-A0A372ERP7-F1
#
_cell.length_a   1.000
_cell.length_b   1.000
_cell.length_c   1.000
_cell.angle_alpha   90.00
_cell.angle_beta   90.00
_cell.angle_gamma   90.00
#
_symmetry.space_group_name_H-M   'P 1'
#
loop_
_entity.id
_entity.type
_entity.pdbx_description
1 polymer ?
#
loop_
_entity_poly.entity_id
_entity_poly.type
_entity_poly.pdbx_seq_one_letter_code
_entity_poly.pdbx_strand_id
1 'polypeptide(L)'
;IIDSAAWVAFSRRGKALNLSHSMGSVRFDASDETRRQIERDARTERFDPNLFSERDSALARIRALPSKRRARVRHDPTYSSSDFVRRISFDADGPIMDVDFSHFTFNHSRDVDDFYDYIEERIIESDRKWFFLVNMEGCQILPAAWVRYAHRGKELNKAASLGSVRYAPGSETEDDIRLRAESQGFEPNIRNTRGEALERIAEMKAELLAEIG
;
A
#
# COMPACT_ATOMS: atom_id res chain seq x y z
N ILE A 1 -20.83 -16.02 -32.71
CA ILE A 1 -21.82 -17.02 -32.24
C ILE A 1 -21.03 -18.06 -31.45
N ILE A 2 -21.38 -18.29 -30.18
CA ILE A 2 -20.70 -19.28 -29.33
C ILE A 2 -21.24 -20.66 -29.69
N ASP A 3 -20.35 -21.64 -29.87
CA ASP A 3 -20.74 -23.02 -30.11
C ASP A 3 -21.63 -23.56 -28.97
N SER A 4 -22.69 -24.27 -29.34
CA SER A 4 -23.63 -24.95 -28.43
C SER A 4 -22.91 -25.80 -27.37
N ALA A 5 -21.85 -26.51 -27.75
CA ALA A 5 -21.05 -27.33 -26.83
C ALA A 5 -20.25 -26.49 -25.82
N ALA A 6 -19.88 -25.26 -26.19
CA ALA A 6 -19.12 -24.34 -25.34
C ALA A 6 -20.03 -23.49 -24.42
N TRP A 7 -21.34 -23.42 -24.71
CA TRP A 7 -22.30 -22.55 -24.04
C TRP A 7 -22.42 -22.82 -22.54
N VAL A 8 -22.49 -24.10 -22.14
CA VAL A 8 -22.64 -24.49 -20.72
C VAL A 8 -21.42 -24.06 -19.90
N ALA A 9 -20.22 -24.26 -20.43
CA ALA A 9 -18.98 -23.88 -19.76
C ALA A 9 -18.82 -22.35 -19.72
N PHE A 10 -19.17 -21.64 -20.80
CA PHE A 10 -19.19 -20.19 -20.85
C PHE A 10 -20.16 -19.59 -19.82
N SER A 11 -21.40 -20.09 -19.76
CA SER A 11 -22.43 -19.65 -18.82
C SER A 11 -22.04 -19.90 -17.36
N ARG A 12 -21.51 -21.09 -17.04
CA ARG A 12 -21.05 -21.41 -15.68
C ARG A 12 -19.88 -20.51 -15.24
N ARG A 13 -18.90 -20.29 -16.10
CA ARG A 13 -17.76 -19.41 -15.80
C ARG A 13 -18.18 -17.94 -15.68
N GLY A 14 -19.08 -17.47 -16.55
CA GLY A 14 -19.67 -16.14 -16.44
C GLY A 14 -20.46 -15.95 -15.14
N LYS A 15 -21.22 -16.97 -14.71
CA LYS A 15 -21.95 -16.95 -13.43
C LYS A 15 -20.99 -16.94 -12.23
N ALA A 16 -19.95 -17.77 -12.26
CA ALA A 16 -18.93 -17.81 -11.20
C ALA A 16 -18.19 -16.47 -11.08
N LEU A 17 -17.75 -15.89 -12.19
CA LEU A 17 -17.10 -14.57 -12.21
C LEU A 17 -18.01 -13.48 -11.63
N ASN A 18 -19.29 -13.49 -12.01
CA ASN A 18 -20.26 -12.52 -11.48
C ASN A 18 -20.51 -12.70 -9.98
N LEU A 19 -20.60 -13.92 -9.49
CA LEU A 19 -20.82 -14.19 -8.06
C LEU A 19 -19.59 -13.81 -7.21
N SER A 20 -18.38 -14.05 -7.72
CA SER A 20 -17.14 -13.83 -6.97
C SER A 20 -16.63 -12.39 -7.03
N HIS A 21 -16.82 -11.69 -8.16
CA HIS A 21 -16.12 -10.43 -8.42
C HIS A 21 -17.01 -9.29 -8.94
N SER A 22 -18.30 -9.54 -9.19
CA SER A 22 -19.23 -8.50 -9.64
C SER A 22 -20.09 -7.99 -8.49
N MET A 23 -20.34 -6.67 -8.49
CA MET A 23 -21.37 -6.04 -7.65
C MET A 23 -22.78 -6.22 -8.26
N GLY A 24 -22.85 -6.98 -9.35
CA GLY A 24 -24.02 -7.30 -10.16
C GLY A 24 -23.80 -6.84 -11.60
N SER A 25 -24.41 -7.56 -12.54
CA SER A 25 -24.33 -7.28 -13.96
C SER A 25 -25.71 -7.19 -14.58
N VAL A 26 -25.79 -6.37 -15.61
CA VAL A 26 -26.95 -6.24 -16.49
C VAL A 26 -26.47 -6.37 -17.93
N ARG A 27 -27.38 -6.78 -18.81
CA ARG A 27 -27.14 -6.86 -20.25
C ARG A 27 -28.15 -5.95 -20.92
N PHE A 28 -27.70 -5.24 -21.96
CA PHE A 28 -28.61 -4.50 -22.82
C PHE A 28 -28.36 -4.90 -24.27
N ASP A 29 -29.44 -5.04 -25.03
CA ASP A 29 -29.41 -5.24 -26.47
C ASP A 29 -30.64 -4.55 -27.09
N ALA A 30 -30.40 -3.58 -27.98
CA ALA A 30 -31.43 -2.74 -28.58
C ALA A 30 -32.17 -3.41 -29.75
N SER A 31 -32.07 -4.73 -29.88
CA SER A 31 -32.75 -5.49 -30.92
C SER A 31 -34.25 -5.66 -30.64
N ASP A 32 -35.04 -5.66 -31.72
CA ASP A 32 -36.48 -5.97 -31.65
C ASP A 32 -36.73 -7.40 -31.14
N GLU A 33 -35.78 -8.30 -31.36
CA GLU A 33 -35.82 -9.68 -30.86
C GLU A 33 -35.75 -9.73 -29.33
N THR A 34 -34.77 -9.02 -28.75
CA THR A 34 -34.64 -8.89 -27.29
C THR A 34 -35.88 -8.22 -26.68
N ARG A 35 -36.45 -7.19 -27.32
CA ARG A 35 -37.69 -6.54 -26.84
C ARG A 35 -38.87 -7.51 -26.78
N ARG A 36 -39.11 -8.27 -27.86
CA ARG A 36 -40.19 -9.27 -27.92
C ARG A 36 -39.98 -10.42 -26.94
N GLN A 37 -38.73 -10.83 -26.73
CA GLN A 37 -38.40 -11.86 -25.74
C GLN A 37 -38.73 -11.38 -24.33
N ILE A 38 -38.31 -10.16 -23.96
CA ILE A 38 -38.61 -9.58 -22.64
C ILE A 38 -40.13 -9.52 -22.42
N GLU A 39 -40.91 -9.03 -23.40
CA GLU A 39 -42.38 -8.95 -23.30
C GLU A 39 -43.04 -10.33 -23.12
N ARG A 40 -42.57 -11.33 -23.86
CA ARG A 40 -43.05 -12.71 -23.75
C ARG A 40 -42.76 -13.31 -22.37
N ASP A 41 -41.54 -13.09 -21.88
CA ASP A 41 -41.06 -13.74 -20.67
C ASP A 41 -41.50 -13.00 -19.40
N ALA A 42 -41.88 -11.71 -19.48
CA ALA A 42 -42.21 -10.81 -18.37
C ALA A 42 -43.23 -11.33 -17.35
N ARG A 43 -44.07 -12.30 -17.72
CA ARG A 43 -45.09 -12.92 -16.84
C ARG A 43 -44.81 -14.40 -16.56
N THR A 44 -43.57 -14.85 -16.79
CA THR A 44 -43.16 -16.24 -16.67
C THR A 44 -41.92 -16.37 -15.79
N GLU A 45 -41.63 -17.58 -15.34
CA GLU A 45 -40.40 -17.91 -14.60
C GLU A 45 -39.12 -17.75 -15.45
N ARG A 46 -39.24 -17.56 -16.77
CA ARG A 46 -38.11 -17.34 -17.68
C ARG A 46 -37.63 -15.90 -17.72
N PHE A 47 -38.32 -14.98 -17.05
CA PHE A 47 -37.95 -13.57 -17.02
C PHE A 47 -36.55 -13.36 -16.40
N ASP A 48 -35.63 -12.76 -17.15
CA ASP A 48 -34.34 -12.27 -16.63
C ASP A 48 -34.46 -10.78 -16.27
N PRO A 49 -34.52 -10.41 -14.98
CA PRO A 49 -34.67 -9.01 -14.55
C PRO A 49 -33.43 -8.14 -14.81
N ASN A 50 -32.35 -8.71 -15.34
CA ASN A 50 -31.12 -8.00 -15.67
C ASN A 50 -30.86 -7.92 -17.19
N LEU A 51 -31.85 -8.28 -18.03
CA LEU A 51 -31.82 -8.06 -19.48
C LEU A 51 -32.72 -6.87 -19.86
N PHE A 52 -32.18 -5.94 -20.64
CA PHE A 52 -32.86 -4.70 -21.03
C PHE A 52 -32.79 -4.48 -22.55
N SER A 53 -33.83 -3.88 -23.12
CA SER A 53 -33.80 -3.40 -24.52
C SER A 53 -33.08 -2.06 -24.66
N GLU A 54 -33.03 -1.26 -23.60
CA GLU A 54 -32.46 0.10 -23.65
C GLU A 54 -31.28 0.24 -22.68
N ARG A 55 -30.24 0.94 -23.13
CA ARG A 55 -29.02 1.19 -22.33
C ARG A 55 -29.32 1.96 -21.05
N ASP A 56 -30.21 2.95 -21.12
CA ASP A 56 -30.53 3.79 -19.97
C ASP A 56 -31.24 3.02 -18.86
N SER A 57 -32.13 2.08 -19.23
CA SER A 57 -32.78 1.18 -18.27
C SER A 57 -31.77 0.23 -17.61
N ALA A 58 -30.80 -0.28 -18.37
CA ALA A 58 -29.72 -1.09 -17.84
C ALA A 58 -28.83 -0.30 -16.85
N LEU A 59 -28.50 0.95 -17.18
CA LEU A 59 -27.73 1.82 -16.29
C LEU A 59 -28.51 2.18 -15.02
N ALA A 60 -29.82 2.46 -15.14
CA ALA A 60 -30.68 2.70 -13.99
C ALA A 60 -30.72 1.48 -13.05
N ARG A 61 -30.82 0.27 -13.62
CA ARG A 61 -30.73 -0.98 -12.85
C ARG A 61 -29.39 -1.14 -12.15
N ILE A 62 -28.27 -0.96 -12.86
CA ILE A 62 -26.93 -1.03 -12.27
C ILE A 62 -26.78 -0.08 -11.08
N ARG A 63 -27.28 1.16 -11.20
CA ARG A 63 -27.21 2.17 -10.13
C ARG A 63 -28.04 1.81 -8.92
N ALA A 64 -29.15 1.10 -9.13
CA ALA A 64 -30.03 0.64 -8.05
C ALA A 64 -29.55 -0.64 -7.35
N LEU A 65 -28.54 -1.34 -7.90
CA LEU A 65 -28.00 -2.52 -7.25
C LEU A 65 -27.31 -2.16 -5.92
N PRO A 66 -27.56 -2.92 -4.84
CA PRO A 66 -26.96 -2.64 -3.55
C PRO A 66 -25.44 -2.80 -3.64
N SER A 67 -24.71 -1.76 -3.22
CA SER A 67 -23.25 -1.85 -3.12
C SER A 67 -22.85 -2.92 -2.11
N LYS A 68 -22.15 -3.94 -2.58
CA LYS A 68 -21.47 -4.92 -1.72
C LYS A 68 -20.07 -4.46 -1.27
N ARG A 69 -19.66 -3.23 -1.64
CA ARG A 69 -18.37 -2.70 -1.20
C ARG A 69 -18.40 -2.58 0.32
N ARG A 70 -17.40 -3.15 0.97
CA ARG A 70 -17.16 -2.91 2.39
C ARG A 70 -16.90 -1.42 2.58
N ALA A 71 -17.45 -0.84 3.63
CA ALA A 71 -17.13 0.53 4.01
C ALA A 71 -15.61 0.65 4.17
N ARG A 72 -15.04 1.73 3.64
CA ARG A 72 -13.61 2.01 3.81
C ARG A 72 -13.37 2.25 5.29
N VAL A 73 -12.51 1.45 5.91
CA VAL A 73 -12.05 1.69 7.28
C VAL A 73 -11.34 3.04 7.28
N ARG A 74 -11.85 3.98 8.08
CA ARG A 74 -11.18 5.23 8.40
C ARG A 74 -10.63 5.08 9.82
N HIS A 75 -9.35 5.36 9.96
CA HIS A 75 -8.72 5.43 11.28
C HIS A 75 -8.66 6.89 11.70
N ASP A 76 -8.86 7.16 12.98
CA ASP A 76 -8.57 8.48 13.55
C ASP A 76 -7.05 8.63 13.74
N PRO A 77 -6.49 9.86 13.73
CA PRO A 77 -5.07 10.05 14.00
C PRO A 77 -4.73 9.59 15.42
N THR A 78 -3.70 8.76 15.57
CA THR A 78 -3.15 8.45 16.90
C THR A 78 -2.22 9.55 17.40
N TYR A 79 -1.50 10.19 16.48
CA TYR A 79 -0.44 11.15 16.77
C TYR A 79 -0.74 12.53 16.20
N SER A 80 -0.07 13.52 16.77
CA SER A 80 -0.09 14.92 16.32
C SER A 80 1.20 15.28 15.58
N SER A 81 1.19 16.37 14.81
CA SER A 81 2.41 16.87 14.16
C SER A 81 3.55 17.16 15.15
N SER A 82 3.24 17.63 16.36
CA SER A 82 4.26 17.84 17.41
C SER A 82 4.97 16.56 17.85
N ASP A 83 4.30 15.40 17.73
CA ASP A 83 4.94 14.11 18.01
C ASP A 83 6.01 13.76 16.98
N PHE A 84 5.85 14.21 15.74
CA PHE A 84 6.77 13.97 14.63
C PHE A 84 7.94 14.95 14.65
N VAL A 85 7.67 16.24 14.94
CA VAL A 85 8.69 17.29 15.00
C VAL A 85 9.85 16.92 15.93
N ARG A 86 9.54 16.38 17.11
CA ARG A 86 10.56 15.98 18.10
C ARG A 86 11.36 14.73 17.71
N ARG A 87 10.92 13.99 16.70
CA ARG A 87 11.51 12.70 16.27
C ARG A 87 12.35 12.82 15.00
N ILE A 88 12.33 13.97 14.33
CA ILE A 88 13.05 14.15 13.07
C ILE A 88 13.97 15.35 13.21
N SER A 89 15.25 15.12 12.97
CA SER A 89 16.24 16.20 12.92
C SER A 89 17.11 16.07 11.68
N PHE A 90 17.54 17.21 11.17
CA PHE A 90 18.43 17.31 10.02
C PHE A 90 19.72 17.93 10.50
N ASP A 91 20.83 17.25 10.25
CA ASP A 91 22.14 17.80 10.52
C ASP A 91 22.39 19.01 9.59
N ALA A 92 22.72 20.15 10.18
CA ALA A 92 23.00 21.37 9.42
C ALA A 92 24.34 21.25 8.67
N ASP A 93 25.32 20.60 9.29
CA ASP A 93 26.70 20.53 8.80
C ASP A 93 26.97 19.23 8.01
N GLY A 94 26.09 18.24 8.15
CA GLY A 94 26.20 16.93 7.54
C GLY A 94 25.00 16.55 6.67
N PRO A 95 25.16 15.59 5.73
CA PRO A 95 24.04 15.07 4.93
C PRO A 95 23.27 13.97 5.67
N ILE A 96 23.07 14.07 7.00
CA ILE A 96 22.38 13.06 7.81
C ILE A 96 21.01 13.58 8.29
N MET A 97 19.97 12.79 8.04
CA MET A 97 18.65 12.94 8.66
C MET A 97 18.48 11.87 9.73
N ASP A 98 18.28 12.30 10.97
CA ASP A 98 18.04 11.42 12.12
C ASP A 98 16.52 11.26 12.31
N VAL A 99 16.06 10.00 12.36
CA VAL A 99 14.66 9.62 12.58
C VAL A 99 14.59 8.75 13.83
N ASP A 100 13.92 9.26 14.86
CA ASP A 100 13.78 8.59 16.13
C ASP A 100 12.43 7.86 16.24
N PHE A 101 12.41 6.54 15.98
CA PHE A 101 11.27 5.68 16.28
C PHE A 101 11.34 5.04 17.67
N SER A 102 12.19 5.54 18.59
CA SER A 102 12.26 5.00 19.94
C SER A 102 10.88 4.95 20.61
N HIS A 103 10.50 3.76 21.04
CA HIS A 103 9.21 3.44 21.68
C HIS A 103 7.99 3.96 20.92
N PHE A 104 8.09 4.09 19.59
CA PHE A 104 6.99 4.53 18.74
C PHE A 104 6.19 3.33 18.24
N THR A 105 4.86 3.45 18.20
CA THR A 105 3.97 2.36 17.78
C THR A 105 3.16 2.77 16.56
N PHE A 106 3.40 2.13 15.42
CA PHE A 106 2.54 2.26 14.25
C PHE A 106 1.34 1.32 14.38
N ASN A 107 0.17 1.87 14.72
CA ASN A 107 -1.03 1.06 14.98
C ASN A 107 -1.71 0.61 13.68
N HIS A 108 -1.79 1.52 12.72
CA HIS A 108 -2.46 1.31 11.44
C HIS A 108 -1.84 2.19 10.35
N SER A 109 -2.31 2.01 9.10
CA SER A 109 -1.81 2.74 7.94
C SER A 109 -1.82 4.27 8.09
N ARG A 110 -2.80 4.85 8.80
CA ARG A 110 -2.86 6.31 8.99
C ARG A 110 -1.67 6.86 9.78
N ASP A 111 -1.21 6.18 10.84
CA ASP A 111 -0.04 6.64 11.60
C ASP A 111 1.23 6.65 10.72
N VAL A 112 1.32 5.67 9.82
CA VAL A 112 2.40 5.60 8.82
C VAL A 112 2.28 6.76 7.83
N ASP A 113 1.09 6.98 7.28
CA ASP A 113 0.86 8.05 6.31
C ASP A 113 1.18 9.41 6.92
N ASP A 114 0.60 9.72 8.08
CA ASP A 114 0.79 11.01 8.75
C ASP A 114 2.28 11.26 9.09
N PHE A 115 3.04 10.24 9.54
CA PHE A 115 4.47 10.39 9.84
C PHE A 115 5.32 10.57 8.56
N TYR A 116 5.08 9.75 7.54
CA TYR A 116 5.87 9.80 6.30
C TYR A 116 5.55 11.02 5.45
N ASP A 117 4.30 11.49 5.44
CA ASP A 117 3.92 12.75 4.80
C ASP A 117 4.72 13.90 5.42
N TYR A 118 4.84 13.93 6.75
CA TYR A 118 5.65 14.93 7.45
C TYR A 118 7.16 14.82 7.10
N ILE A 119 7.75 13.62 7.03
CA ILE A 119 9.15 13.48 6.59
C ILE A 119 9.32 14.01 5.15
N GLU A 120 8.42 13.63 4.25
CA GLU A 120 8.50 14.00 2.83
C GLU A 120 8.44 15.52 2.66
N GLU A 121 7.52 16.20 3.37
CA GLU A 121 7.46 17.67 3.39
C GLU A 121 8.81 18.28 3.83
N ARG A 122 9.39 17.77 4.92
CA ARG A 122 10.67 18.28 5.45
C ARG A 122 11.85 18.03 4.52
N ILE A 123 11.87 16.90 3.82
CA ILE A 123 12.90 16.60 2.81
C ILE A 123 12.76 17.53 1.61
N ILE A 124 11.53 17.76 1.12
CA ILE A 124 11.26 18.69 0.02
C ILE A 124 11.76 20.09 0.39
N GLU A 125 11.46 20.55 1.60
CA GLU A 125 11.93 21.86 2.10
C GLU A 125 13.46 21.98 2.16
N SER A 126 14.17 20.86 2.32
CA SER A 126 15.63 20.85 2.37
C SER A 126 16.31 20.81 1.00
N ASP A 127 15.57 20.54 -0.07
CA ASP A 127 16.02 20.46 -1.46
C ASP A 127 17.30 19.63 -1.69
N ARG A 128 17.48 18.55 -0.93
CA ARG A 128 18.61 17.63 -1.08
C ARG A 128 18.27 16.20 -0.65
N LYS A 129 19.09 15.25 -1.10
CA LYS A 129 19.07 13.86 -0.62
C LYS A 129 19.89 13.73 0.67
N TRP A 130 19.52 12.75 1.50
CA TRP A 130 20.12 12.56 2.82
C TRP A 130 20.50 11.10 3.06
N PHE A 131 21.52 10.87 3.87
CA PHE A 131 21.69 9.60 4.55
C PHE A 131 20.69 9.52 5.70
N PHE A 132 19.97 8.41 5.81
CA PHE A 132 18.99 8.22 6.88
C PHE A 132 19.63 7.44 8.02
N LEU A 133 19.58 8.00 9.22
CA LEU A 133 19.90 7.32 10.46
C LEU A 133 18.58 7.08 11.21
N VAL A 134 18.23 5.83 11.46
CA VAL A 134 16.93 5.48 12.05
C VAL A 134 17.10 4.73 13.36
N ASN A 135 16.61 5.32 14.45
CA ASN A 135 16.49 4.63 15.74
C ASN A 135 15.26 3.73 15.75
N MET A 136 15.43 2.44 15.99
CA MET A 136 14.35 1.44 16.06
C MET A 136 14.14 0.91 17.48
N GLU A 137 14.76 1.51 18.50
CA GLU A 137 14.69 1.08 19.90
C GLU A 137 13.24 0.89 20.38
N GLY A 138 12.82 -0.33 20.68
CA GLY A 138 11.46 -0.59 21.17
C GLY A 138 10.34 -0.16 20.22
N CYS A 139 10.63 0.11 18.94
CA CYS A 139 9.63 0.47 17.94
C CYS A 139 8.74 -0.73 17.66
N GLN A 140 7.42 -0.50 17.62
CA GLN A 140 6.44 -1.53 17.30
C GLN A 140 5.68 -1.17 16.01
N ILE A 141 5.58 -2.12 15.10
CA ILE A 141 4.78 -1.97 13.87
C ILE A 141 3.70 -3.04 13.92
N LEU A 142 2.47 -2.63 14.22
CA LEU A 142 1.36 -3.58 14.33
C LEU A 142 0.97 -4.12 12.93
N PRO A 143 0.35 -5.31 12.85
CA PRO A 143 0.01 -5.94 11.57
C PRO A 143 -0.78 -5.06 10.60
N ALA A 144 -1.66 -4.19 11.12
CA ALA A 144 -2.47 -3.28 10.31
C ALA A 144 -1.65 -2.12 9.68
N ALA A 145 -0.46 -1.82 10.20
CA ALA A 145 0.44 -0.80 9.66
C ALA A 145 1.51 -1.37 8.72
N TRP A 146 1.89 -2.64 8.89
CA TRP A 146 3.09 -3.23 8.27
C TRP A 146 3.22 -3.02 6.76
N VAL A 147 2.16 -3.34 6.01
CA VAL A 147 2.17 -3.22 4.54
C VAL A 147 2.42 -1.77 4.11
N ARG A 148 1.77 -0.82 4.78
CA ARG A 148 1.92 0.60 4.46
C ARG A 148 3.30 1.10 4.85
N TYR A 149 3.81 0.70 6.01
CA TYR A 149 5.15 1.03 6.48
C TYR A 149 6.23 0.54 5.51
N ALA A 150 6.18 -0.73 5.10
CA ALA A 150 7.14 -1.29 4.16
C ALA A 150 7.11 -0.57 2.79
N HIS A 151 5.91 -0.24 2.30
CA HIS A 151 5.74 0.50 1.06
C HIS A 151 6.31 1.92 1.15
N ARG A 152 5.86 2.72 2.12
CA ARG A 152 6.28 4.12 2.29
C ARG A 152 7.79 4.21 2.56
N GLY A 153 8.31 3.33 3.41
CA GLY A 153 9.75 3.20 3.66
C GLY A 153 10.55 2.94 2.39
N LYS A 154 10.12 1.99 1.55
CA LYS A 154 10.80 1.68 0.28
C LYS A 154 10.77 2.86 -0.71
N GLU A 155 9.63 3.51 -0.86
CA GLU A 155 9.49 4.63 -1.80
C GLU A 155 10.31 5.85 -1.34
N LEU A 156 10.25 6.20 -0.05
CA LEU A 156 11.06 7.27 0.52
C LEU A 156 12.57 7.03 0.31
N ASN A 157 13.02 5.79 0.52
CA ASN A 157 14.42 5.42 0.30
C ASN A 157 14.85 5.65 -1.15
N LYS A 158 14.06 5.20 -2.13
CA LYS A 158 14.39 5.41 -3.55
C LYS A 158 14.42 6.89 -3.94
N ALA A 159 13.48 7.67 -3.40
CA ALA A 159 13.31 9.06 -3.78
C ALA A 159 14.42 9.95 -3.18
N ALA A 160 14.71 9.78 -1.89
CA ALA A 160 15.42 10.79 -1.11
C ALA A 160 16.66 10.27 -0.35
N SER A 161 16.88 8.96 -0.28
CA SER A 161 18.02 8.42 0.46
C SER A 161 19.29 8.33 -0.41
N LEU A 162 20.43 8.70 0.17
CA LEU A 162 21.78 8.36 -0.32
C LEU A 162 22.28 7.04 0.27
N GLY A 163 21.59 6.53 1.29
CA GLY A 163 21.96 5.37 2.08
C GLY A 163 21.22 5.41 3.41
N SER A 164 20.74 4.28 3.90
CA SER A 164 19.95 4.22 5.12
C SER A 164 20.50 3.17 6.07
N VAL A 165 20.76 3.57 7.30
CA VAL A 165 21.24 2.71 8.38
C VAL A 165 20.30 2.82 9.58
N ARG A 166 19.97 1.68 10.16
CA ARG A 166 19.11 1.58 11.33
C ARG A 166 19.92 1.10 12.52
N TYR A 167 19.55 1.50 13.72
CA TYR A 167 20.08 0.92 14.94
C TYR A 167 18.98 0.58 15.94
N ALA A 168 19.15 -0.50 16.69
CA ALA A 168 18.17 -0.98 17.65
C ALA A 168 18.87 -1.48 18.93
N PRO A 169 19.09 -0.61 19.91
CA PRO A 169 19.62 -1.00 21.22
C PRO A 169 18.64 -1.97 21.90
N GLY A 170 19.14 -3.11 22.38
CA GLY A 170 18.35 -4.06 23.18
C GLY A 170 17.41 -5.00 22.40
N SER A 171 17.53 -5.09 21.08
CA SER A 171 16.67 -5.97 20.26
C SER A 171 17.19 -7.40 20.06
N GLU A 172 18.05 -7.95 20.93
CA GLU A 172 18.73 -9.27 20.74
C GLU A 172 17.79 -10.30 20.06
N THR A 173 18.08 -10.86 18.89
CA THR A 173 19.38 -11.29 18.36
C THR A 173 19.59 -10.80 16.92
N GLU A 174 20.85 -10.53 16.55
CA GLU A 174 21.34 -10.43 15.17
C GLU A 174 20.75 -11.54 14.26
N ASP A 175 20.44 -12.71 14.83
CA ASP A 175 19.81 -13.87 14.17
C ASP A 175 18.39 -13.65 13.66
N ASP A 176 17.52 -12.90 14.34
CA ASP A 176 16.14 -12.64 13.87
C ASP A 176 16.11 -11.63 12.71
N ILE A 177 17.12 -10.76 12.67
CA ILE A 177 17.37 -9.83 11.56
C ILE A 177 18.04 -10.58 10.40
N ARG A 178 18.99 -11.49 10.69
CA ARG A 178 19.70 -12.38 9.75
C ARG A 178 18.74 -13.34 9.05
N LEU A 179 17.79 -13.94 9.78
CA LEU A 179 16.79 -14.88 9.27
C LEU A 179 15.84 -14.21 8.26
N ARG A 180 15.57 -12.90 8.43
CA ARG A 180 14.83 -12.11 7.44
C ARG A 180 15.72 -11.68 6.27
N ALA A 181 17.02 -11.48 6.49
CA ALA A 181 18.00 -11.06 5.48
C ALA A 181 18.38 -12.15 4.47
N GLU A 182 18.51 -13.41 4.91
CA GLU A 182 18.82 -14.55 4.02
C GLU A 182 17.73 -14.76 2.95
N SER A 183 16.49 -14.34 3.23
CA SER A 183 15.38 -14.44 2.27
C SER A 183 15.43 -13.39 1.15
N GLN A 184 16.25 -12.34 1.26
CA GLN A 184 16.25 -11.20 0.31
C GLN A 184 17.63 -10.79 -0.25
N GLY A 185 18.72 -11.50 0.09
CA GLY A 185 20.02 -11.34 -0.57
C GLY A 185 20.67 -9.96 -0.42
N PHE A 186 20.42 -9.25 0.69
CA PHE A 186 20.90 -7.89 0.94
C PHE A 186 21.62 -7.82 2.29
N GLU A 187 22.79 -7.17 2.33
CA GLU A 187 23.49 -6.90 3.60
C GLU A 187 22.64 -5.97 4.49
N PRO A 188 22.26 -6.40 5.70
CA PRO A 188 21.42 -5.57 6.55
C PRO A 188 22.20 -4.37 7.09
N ASN A 189 21.79 -3.17 6.69
CA ASN A 189 22.20 -1.90 7.32
C ASN A 189 21.51 -1.71 8.69
N ILE A 190 21.58 -2.72 9.56
CA ILE A 190 21.11 -2.66 10.94
C ILE A 190 22.32 -2.84 11.85
N ARG A 191 22.40 -2.02 12.90
CA ARG A 191 23.47 -1.99 13.90
C ARG A 191 22.90 -2.05 15.31
N ASN A 192 23.73 -2.40 16.28
CA ASN A 192 23.29 -2.48 17.68
C ASN A 192 23.34 -1.10 18.33
N THR A 193 24.28 -0.25 17.91
CA THR A 193 24.48 1.08 18.49
C THR A 193 24.39 2.19 17.45
N ARG A 194 24.12 3.41 17.95
CA ARG A 194 24.14 4.62 17.12
C ARG A 194 25.54 4.89 16.56
N GLY A 195 26.60 4.60 17.32
CA GLY A 195 27.99 4.79 16.90
C GLY A 195 28.32 3.95 15.67
N GLU A 196 28.05 2.65 15.74
CA GLU A 196 28.23 1.72 14.60
C GLU A 196 27.40 2.13 13.38
N ALA A 197 26.19 2.65 13.60
CA ALA A 197 25.35 3.13 12.51
C ALA A 197 25.94 4.37 11.81
N LEU A 198 26.51 5.29 12.58
CA LEU A 198 27.21 6.46 12.05
C LEU A 198 28.50 6.07 11.30
N GLU A 199 29.26 5.11 11.82
CA GLU A 199 30.44 4.56 11.14
C GLU A 199 30.05 3.97 9.78
N ARG A 200 28.96 3.18 9.73
CA ARG A 200 28.47 2.64 8.45
C ARG A 200 28.01 3.73 7.47
N ILE A 201 27.38 4.81 7.95
CA ILE A 201 27.05 5.96 7.10
C ILE A 201 28.33 6.64 6.57
N ALA A 202 29.37 6.76 7.40
CA ALA A 202 30.65 7.32 6.98
C ALA A 202 31.33 6.48 5.88
N GLU A 203 31.26 5.15 5.99
CA GLU A 203 31.71 4.22 4.94
C GLU A 203 30.95 4.43 3.63
N MET A 204 29.60 4.43 3.67
CA MET A 204 28.77 4.67 2.48
C MET A 204 29.08 6.02 1.82
N LYS A 205 29.33 7.05 2.63
CA LYS A 205 29.73 8.36 2.14
C LYS A 205 31.08 8.31 1.42
N ALA A 206 32.04 7.55 1.95
CA ALA A 206 33.35 7.37 1.32
C ALA A 206 33.24 6.57 0.01
N GLU A 207 32.44 5.50 -0.01
CA GLU A 207 32.12 4.72 -1.22
C GLU A 207 31.53 5.61 -2.31
N LEU A 208 30.50 6.40 -1.98
CA LEU A 208 29.86 7.31 -2.92
C LEU A 208 30.82 8.39 -3.45
N LEU A 209 31.70 8.93 -2.60
CA LEU A 209 32.72 9.89 -3.02
C LEU A 209 33.76 9.26 -3.95
N ALA A 210 34.11 7.99 -3.74
CA ALA A 210 35.04 7.25 -4.58
C ALA A 210 34.43 6.86 -5.94
N GLU A 211 33.10 6.70 -6.04
CA GLU A 211 32.41 6.45 -7.32
C GLU A 211 32.26 7.71 -8.18
N ILE A 212 32.20 8.88 -7.54
CA ILE A 212 32.00 10.17 -8.22
C ILE A 212 33.33 10.84 -8.62
N GLY A 213 34.42 10.53 -7.90
CA GLY A 213 35.78 11.05 -8.15
C GLY A 213 36.54 10.27 -9.23
#